data_AF-A0AAW9YWD6-F1
#
_entry.id   AF-A0AAW9YWD6-F1
#
_cell.length_a   1.000
_cell.length_b   1.000
_cell.length_c   1.000
_cell.angle_alpha   90.00
_cell.angle_beta   90.00
_cell.angle_gamma   90.00
#
_symmetry.space_group_name_H-M   'P 1'
#
loop_
_entity.id
_entity.type
_entity.pdbx_description
1 polymer ?
#
loop_
_entity_poly.entity_id
_entity_poly.type
_entity_poly.pdbx_seq_one_letter_code
_entity_poly.pdbx_strand_id
1 'polypeptide(L)'
;MTMQQTEVWNIFFDDNKYQDLLNKADRLLKESSSMFLKGYRLDAIDEQQKPKIQELENEFKAYAQTRLDDISKRIDEIEKEATTDKVQNPQEELIRRQNLQARYDFYSNGEIMNHINTVDAQNVDIFELSLLQKIISERFNDTEEQQVAHAFEVLKQNVLHPYENNSEYEKLAYDYSVIEQVGMKNSGVVVTRKDGDYMPTIKSLNDRYNEEMNRVRK
;
A
#
# COMPACT_ATOMS: atom_id res chain seq x y z
N MET A 1 4.32 -4.41 -22.23
CA MET A 1 4.41 -4.35 -20.75
C MET A 1 5.89 -4.33 -20.38
N THR A 2 6.52 -3.14 -20.35
CA THR A 2 7.96 -2.99 -20.09
C THR A 2 8.32 -1.70 -19.33
N MET A 3 7.34 -0.84 -19.00
CA MET A 3 7.55 0.33 -18.13
C MET A 3 7.48 0.00 -16.63
N GLN A 4 7.08 -1.21 -16.25
CA GLN A 4 6.50 -1.48 -14.93
C GLN A 4 7.44 -2.08 -13.86
N GLN A 5 8.72 -2.34 -14.10
CA GLN A 5 9.60 -2.96 -13.08
C GLN A 5 10.63 -1.99 -12.48
N THR A 6 11.19 -1.08 -13.28
CA THR A 6 12.12 -0.06 -12.76
C THR A 6 11.40 0.93 -11.84
N GLU A 7 10.14 1.25 -12.14
CA GLU A 7 9.30 2.13 -11.30
C GLU A 7 9.00 1.52 -9.92
N VAL A 8 8.88 0.19 -9.81
CA VAL A 8 8.58 -0.50 -8.54
C VAL A 8 9.65 -0.26 -7.50
N TRP A 9 10.91 -0.32 -7.91
CA TRP A 9 12.04 -0.22 -6.99
C TRP A 9 12.41 1.22 -6.65
N ASN A 10 11.81 2.21 -7.32
CA ASN A 10 11.98 3.62 -6.98
C ASN A 10 11.45 3.93 -5.57
N ILE A 11 10.53 3.13 -5.04
CA ILE A 11 10.10 3.20 -3.64
C ILE A 11 11.27 3.18 -2.63
N PHE A 12 12.31 2.42 -2.96
CA PHE A 12 13.54 2.37 -2.18
C PHE A 12 14.54 3.39 -2.69
N PHE A 13 14.74 3.46 -4.01
CA PHE A 13 15.89 4.18 -4.54
C PHE A 13 15.71 5.70 -4.63
N ASP A 14 14.48 6.20 -4.59
CA ASP A 14 14.21 7.64 -4.53
C ASP A 14 14.11 8.13 -3.07
N ASP A 15 14.17 7.22 -2.09
CA ASP A 15 14.14 7.54 -0.67
C ASP A 15 15.55 7.83 -0.13
N ASN A 16 15.77 9.05 0.36
CA ASN A 16 17.07 9.48 0.87
C ASN A 16 17.54 8.67 2.08
N LYS A 17 16.64 8.25 2.98
CA LYS A 17 17.03 7.47 4.15
C LYS A 17 17.52 6.08 3.73
N TYR A 18 16.87 5.49 2.73
CA TYR A 18 17.30 4.22 2.17
C TYR A 18 18.68 4.33 1.51
N GLN A 19 18.90 5.38 0.71
CA GLN A 19 20.19 5.65 0.08
C GLN A 19 21.30 5.85 1.11
N ASP A 20 21.03 6.53 2.22
CA ASP A 20 21.98 6.67 3.32
C ASP A 20 22.34 5.32 3.95
N LEU A 21 21.37 4.43 4.16
CA LEU A 21 21.61 3.07 4.66
C LEU A 21 22.43 2.23 3.69
N LEU A 22 22.14 2.31 2.38
CA LEU A 22 22.95 1.67 1.34
C LEU A 22 24.39 2.18 1.36
N ASN A 23 24.59 3.49 1.46
CA ASN A 23 25.92 4.09 1.54
C ASN A 23 26.69 3.62 2.79
N LYS A 24 26.02 3.45 3.93
CA LYS A 24 26.63 2.85 5.13
C LYS A 24 27.07 1.41 4.88
N ALA A 25 26.22 0.60 4.24
CA ALA A 25 26.53 -0.79 3.91
C ALA A 25 27.76 -0.89 3.00
N ASP A 26 27.80 -0.09 1.94
CA ASP A 26 28.89 -0.13 0.98
C ASP A 26 30.22 0.38 1.58
N ARG A 27 30.16 1.36 2.50
CA ARG A 27 31.34 1.78 3.28
C ARG A 27 31.86 0.67 4.18
N LEU A 28 30.99 -0.04 4.88
CA LEU A 28 31.37 -1.17 5.74
C LEU A 28 32.05 -2.29 4.95
N LEU A 29 31.48 -2.66 3.79
CA LEU A 29 32.07 -3.67 2.91
C LEU A 29 33.44 -3.23 2.38
N LYS A 30 33.57 -1.96 1.97
CA LYS A 30 34.84 -1.41 1.49
C LYS A 30 35.90 -1.34 2.60
N GLU A 31 35.52 -0.99 3.82
CA GLU A 31 36.41 -1.00 5.00
C GLU A 31 36.92 -2.42 5.25
N SER A 32 36.02 -3.42 5.22
CA SER A 32 36.34 -4.83 5.43
C SER A 32 37.37 -5.34 4.42
N SER A 33 37.14 -5.07 3.14
CA SER A 33 38.09 -5.38 2.06
C SER A 33 39.43 -4.67 2.23
N SER A 34 39.40 -3.38 2.62
CA SER A 34 40.63 -2.64 2.86
C SER A 34 41.44 -3.21 4.03
N MET A 35 40.80 -3.72 5.09
CA MET A 35 41.50 -4.36 6.19
C MET A 35 42.20 -5.63 5.70
N PHE A 36 41.50 -6.46 4.94
CA PHE A 36 42.08 -7.68 4.37
C PHE A 36 43.31 -7.38 3.50
N LEU A 37 43.19 -6.41 2.58
CA LEU A 37 44.29 -6.00 1.70
C LEU A 37 45.48 -5.38 2.45
N LYS A 38 45.26 -4.85 3.66
CA LYS A 38 46.32 -4.36 4.56
C LYS A 38 46.98 -5.47 5.38
N GLY A 39 46.57 -6.73 5.21
CA GLY A 39 47.17 -7.89 5.87
C GLY A 39 46.56 -8.24 7.22
N TYR A 40 45.40 -7.69 7.58
CA TYR A 40 44.69 -8.11 8.79
C TYR A 40 44.21 -9.56 8.65
N ARG A 41 44.32 -10.34 9.73
CA ARG A 41 43.77 -11.70 9.76
C ARG A 41 42.25 -11.65 9.69
N LEU A 42 41.67 -12.64 9.02
CA LEU A 42 40.22 -12.71 8.82
C LEU A 42 39.42 -12.74 10.12
N ASP A 43 39.88 -13.46 11.13
CA ASP A 43 39.21 -13.55 12.43
C ASP A 43 39.14 -12.19 13.13
N ALA A 44 40.21 -11.38 13.04
CA ALA A 44 40.21 -10.02 13.56
C ALA A 44 39.28 -9.08 12.78
N ILE A 45 39.15 -9.25 11.46
CA ILE A 45 38.18 -8.50 10.65
C ILE A 45 36.76 -8.90 11.04
N ASP A 46 36.49 -10.21 11.14
CA ASP A 46 35.18 -10.74 11.52
C ASP A 46 34.74 -10.24 12.90
N GLU A 47 35.65 -10.25 13.89
CA GLU A 47 35.39 -9.75 15.25
C GLU A 47 35.01 -8.26 15.25
N GLN A 48 35.59 -7.46 14.35
CA GLN A 48 35.30 -6.04 14.24
C GLN A 48 34.06 -5.71 13.38
N GLN A 49 33.83 -6.45 12.30
CA GLN A 49 32.83 -6.10 11.29
C GLN A 49 31.48 -6.81 11.48
N LYS A 50 31.45 -8.05 11.99
CA LYS A 50 30.18 -8.78 12.21
C LYS A 50 29.20 -8.06 13.15
N PRO A 51 29.64 -7.46 14.28
CA PRO A 51 28.74 -6.67 15.12
C PRO A 51 28.14 -5.47 14.36
N LYS A 52 28.95 -4.75 13.58
CA LYS A 52 28.49 -3.62 12.75
C LYS A 52 27.51 -4.05 11.65
N ILE A 53 27.72 -5.23 11.07
CA ILE A 53 26.78 -5.82 10.10
C ILE A 53 25.44 -6.04 10.77
N GLN A 54 25.42 -6.66 11.96
CA GLN A 54 24.19 -6.92 12.69
C GLN A 54 23.46 -5.63 13.10
N GLU A 55 24.20 -4.61 13.54
CA GLU A 55 23.65 -3.29 13.82
C GLU A 55 22.99 -2.68 12.56
N LEU A 56 23.68 -2.74 11.43
CA LEU A 56 23.15 -2.19 10.17
C LEU A 56 21.96 -3.02 9.63
N GLU A 57 21.95 -4.35 9.80
CA GLU A 57 20.77 -5.18 9.48
C GLU A 57 19.57 -4.74 10.31
N ASN A 58 19.76 -4.42 11.60
CA ASN A 58 18.69 -3.88 12.44
C ASN A 58 18.22 -2.49 12.00
N GLU A 59 19.13 -1.63 11.51
CA GLU A 59 18.75 -0.34 10.92
C GLU A 59 17.85 -0.53 9.67
N PHE A 60 18.17 -1.49 8.79
CA PHE A 60 17.30 -1.81 7.64
C PHE A 60 15.94 -2.36 8.07
N LYS A 61 15.89 -3.23 9.09
CA LYS A 61 14.61 -3.71 9.65
C LYS A 61 13.77 -2.57 10.20
N ALA A 62 14.40 -1.68 10.98
CA ALA A 62 13.73 -0.52 11.56
C ALA A 62 13.22 0.43 10.47
N TYR A 63 14.02 0.70 9.43
CA TYR A 63 13.60 1.48 8.28
C TYR A 63 12.34 0.92 7.62
N ALA A 64 12.34 -0.39 7.31
CA ALA A 64 11.20 -1.05 6.68
C ALA A 64 9.95 -0.99 7.57
N GLN A 65 10.11 -1.25 8.88
CA GLN A 65 9.01 -1.14 9.84
C GLN A 65 8.43 0.28 9.85
N THR A 66 9.26 1.30 9.99
CA THR A 66 8.81 2.70 10.00
C THR A 66 8.09 3.08 8.71
N ARG A 67 8.60 2.66 7.54
CA ARG A 67 7.92 2.95 6.27
C ARG A 67 6.57 2.27 6.16
N LEU A 68 6.46 1.01 6.58
CA LEU A 68 5.18 0.30 6.59
C LEU A 68 4.18 1.00 7.54
N ASP A 69 4.62 1.40 8.73
CA ASP A 69 3.77 2.10 9.70
C ASP A 69 3.30 3.47 9.18
N ASP A 70 4.21 4.25 8.56
CA ASP A 70 3.90 5.54 7.97
C ASP A 70 2.86 5.40 6.83
N ILE A 71 3.01 4.38 5.98
CA ILE A 71 2.08 4.09 4.88
C ILE A 71 0.72 3.66 5.45
N SER A 72 0.69 2.70 6.38
CA SER A 72 -0.55 2.26 7.03
C SER A 72 -1.30 3.42 7.67
N LYS A 73 -0.59 4.30 8.38
CA LYS A 73 -1.20 5.47 8.99
C LYS A 73 -1.82 6.41 7.95
N ARG A 74 -1.15 6.65 6.82
CA ARG A 74 -1.69 7.52 5.76
C ARG A 74 -2.89 6.88 5.07
N ILE A 75 -2.87 5.57 4.86
CA ILE A 75 -4.02 4.80 4.38
C ILE A 75 -5.22 4.99 5.32
N ASP A 76 -5.03 4.79 6.63
CA ASP A 76 -6.08 4.99 7.64
C ASP A 76 -6.64 6.43 7.63
N GLU A 77 -5.80 7.43 7.38
CA GLU A 77 -6.21 8.83 7.26
C GLU A 77 -7.07 9.06 6.02
N ILE A 78 -6.67 8.53 4.86
CA ILE A 78 -7.45 8.61 3.61
C ILE A 78 -8.81 7.93 3.79
N GLU A 79 -8.85 6.74 4.39
CA GLU A 79 -10.10 6.02 4.66
C GLU A 79 -11.03 6.85 5.56
N LYS A 80 -10.50 7.48 6.62
CA LYS A 80 -11.29 8.38 7.49
C LYS A 80 -11.76 9.62 6.75
N GLU A 81 -10.90 10.27 5.98
CA GLU A 81 -11.25 11.47 5.20
C GLU A 81 -12.37 11.16 4.19
N ALA A 82 -12.34 9.97 3.57
CA ALA A 82 -13.33 9.54 2.59
C ALA A 82 -14.66 9.08 3.21
N THR A 83 -14.65 8.61 4.46
CA THR A 83 -15.84 8.06 5.15
C THR A 83 -16.46 8.99 6.19
N THR A 84 -15.84 10.14 6.47
CA THR A 84 -16.38 11.08 7.46
C THR A 84 -17.62 11.81 6.91
N ASP A 85 -18.79 11.37 7.37
CA ASP A 85 -20.06 12.05 7.15
C ASP A 85 -20.04 13.48 7.72
N LYS A 86 -20.14 14.48 6.84
CA LYS A 86 -20.25 15.90 7.23
C LYS A 86 -21.68 16.27 7.61
N VAL A 87 -22.29 15.57 8.55
CA VAL A 87 -23.63 15.94 9.07
C VAL A 87 -23.47 17.15 9.99
N GLN A 88 -23.57 18.34 9.41
CA GLN A 88 -23.46 19.61 10.15
C GLN A 88 -24.72 19.91 10.98
N ASN A 89 -25.89 19.45 10.54
CA ASN A 89 -27.19 19.68 11.19
C ASN A 89 -28.02 18.39 11.25
N PRO A 90 -28.13 17.74 12.42
CA PRO A 90 -28.87 16.49 12.57
C PRO A 90 -30.36 16.57 12.24
N GLN A 91 -31.00 17.73 12.46
CA GLN A 91 -32.44 17.89 12.21
C GLN A 91 -32.75 17.98 10.72
N GLU A 92 -31.93 18.73 9.99
CA GLU A 92 -32.03 18.85 8.54
C GLU A 92 -31.76 17.51 7.85
N GLU A 93 -30.77 16.77 8.35
CA GLU A 93 -30.45 15.43 7.85
C GLU A 93 -31.60 14.44 8.07
N LEU A 94 -32.27 14.48 9.22
CA LEU A 94 -33.47 13.66 9.46
C LEU A 94 -34.58 13.98 8.44
N ILE A 95 -34.83 15.26 8.19
CA ILE A 95 -35.85 15.70 7.21
C ILE A 95 -35.45 15.25 5.80
N ARG A 96 -34.17 15.37 5.42
CA ARG A 96 -33.65 14.90 4.12
C ARG A 96 -33.90 13.41 3.93
N ARG A 97 -33.59 12.59 4.94
CA ARG A 97 -33.83 11.13 4.92
C ARG A 97 -35.31 10.77 4.81
N GLN A 98 -36.18 11.46 5.55
CA GLN A 98 -37.63 11.26 5.46
C GLN A 98 -38.18 11.61 4.08
N ASN A 99 -37.74 12.74 3.50
CA ASN A 99 -38.13 13.15 2.16
C ASN A 99 -37.64 12.17 1.09
N LEU A 100 -36.42 11.64 1.23
CA LEU A 100 -35.87 10.64 0.33
C LEU A 100 -36.68 9.33 0.37
N GLN A 101 -36.98 8.84 1.57
CA GLN A 101 -37.84 7.67 1.76
C GLN A 101 -39.19 7.85 1.05
N ALA A 102 -39.87 8.98 1.33
CA ALA A 102 -41.17 9.26 0.71
C ALA A 102 -41.07 9.30 -0.82
N ARG A 103 -40.02 9.91 -1.38
CA ARG A 103 -39.79 9.93 -2.84
C ARG A 103 -39.69 8.52 -3.42
N TYR A 104 -38.93 7.63 -2.79
CA TYR A 104 -38.77 6.26 -3.29
C TYR A 104 -40.01 5.39 -3.10
N ASP A 105 -40.81 5.66 -2.06
CA ASP A 105 -42.12 5.02 -1.89
C ASP A 105 -43.09 5.38 -3.04
N PHE A 106 -42.95 6.58 -3.62
CA PHE A 106 -43.75 7.03 -4.77
C PHE A 106 -43.22 6.56 -6.14
N TYR A 107 -41.91 6.34 -6.29
CA TYR A 107 -41.31 5.92 -7.56
C TYR A 107 -41.75 4.51 -7.96
N SER A 108 -41.98 4.31 -9.25
CA SER A 108 -42.15 2.98 -9.86
C SER A 108 -40.86 2.17 -9.82
N ASN A 109 -40.95 0.85 -9.95
CA ASN A 109 -39.76 -0.01 -10.01
C ASN A 109 -38.82 0.42 -11.15
N GLY A 110 -39.35 0.75 -12.32
CA GLY A 110 -38.57 1.23 -13.46
C GLY A 110 -37.81 2.53 -13.18
N GLU A 111 -38.39 3.48 -12.43
CA GLU A 111 -37.70 4.71 -12.02
C GLU A 111 -36.56 4.42 -11.03
N ILE A 112 -36.78 3.52 -10.07
CA ILE A 112 -35.72 3.09 -9.14
C ILE A 112 -34.60 2.37 -9.87
N MET A 113 -34.92 1.47 -10.80
CA MET A 113 -33.93 0.77 -11.63
C MET A 113 -33.11 1.75 -12.46
N ASN A 114 -33.75 2.74 -13.09
CA ASN A 114 -33.05 3.78 -13.83
C ASN A 114 -32.12 4.59 -12.92
N HIS A 115 -32.58 4.95 -11.71
CA HIS A 115 -31.73 5.62 -10.72
C HIS A 115 -30.50 4.79 -10.37
N ILE A 116 -30.67 3.52 -9.98
CA ILE A 116 -29.54 2.61 -9.65
C ILE A 116 -28.53 2.52 -10.80
N ASN A 117 -29.01 2.44 -12.04
CA ASN A 117 -28.15 2.28 -13.21
C ASN A 117 -27.43 3.56 -13.65
N THR A 118 -27.84 4.73 -13.16
CA THR A 118 -27.33 6.02 -13.66
C THR A 118 -26.80 6.96 -12.59
N VAL A 119 -27.06 6.68 -11.31
CA VAL A 119 -26.63 7.53 -10.21
C VAL A 119 -25.11 7.48 -10.03
N ASP A 120 -24.52 8.65 -9.82
CA ASP A 120 -23.12 8.77 -9.41
C ASP A 120 -23.00 8.42 -7.92
N ALA A 121 -22.14 7.46 -7.60
CA ALA A 121 -21.89 7.00 -6.24
C ALA A 121 -21.44 8.12 -5.28
N GLN A 122 -20.83 9.19 -5.79
CA GLN A 122 -20.45 10.35 -4.96
C GLN A 122 -21.66 11.11 -4.40
N ASN A 123 -22.86 10.92 -4.99
CA ASN A 123 -24.09 11.55 -4.55
C ASN A 123 -24.99 10.62 -3.71
N VAL A 124 -24.55 9.38 -3.48
CA VAL A 124 -25.29 8.38 -2.71
C VAL A 124 -24.59 8.16 -1.39
N ASP A 125 -25.34 8.29 -0.30
CA ASP A 125 -24.84 7.98 1.04
C ASP A 125 -25.25 6.56 1.47
N ILE A 126 -24.70 6.12 2.61
CA ILE A 126 -24.98 4.80 3.19
C ILE A 126 -26.49 4.61 3.48
N PHE A 127 -27.19 5.67 3.87
CA PHE A 127 -28.62 5.59 4.15
C PHE A 127 -29.41 5.33 2.88
N GLU A 128 -29.16 6.09 1.82
CA GLU A 128 -29.78 5.88 0.51
C GLU A 128 -29.47 4.50 -0.05
N LEU A 129 -28.20 4.05 0.03
CA LEU A 129 -27.80 2.71 -0.39
C LEU A 129 -28.61 1.62 0.34
N SER A 130 -28.78 1.76 1.67
CA SER A 130 -29.56 0.82 2.48
C SER A 130 -31.03 0.78 2.08
N LEU A 131 -31.57 1.94 1.69
CA LEU A 131 -32.95 2.06 1.24
C LEU A 131 -33.14 1.41 -0.13
N LEU A 132 -32.22 1.64 -1.07
CA LEU A 132 -32.22 0.98 -2.38
C LEU A 132 -32.12 -0.54 -2.23
N GLN A 133 -31.26 -1.04 -1.33
CA GLN A 133 -31.16 -2.47 -1.02
C GLN A 133 -32.50 -3.04 -0.55
N LYS A 134 -33.15 -2.34 0.39
CA LYS A 134 -34.47 -2.73 0.90
C LYS A 134 -35.52 -2.78 -0.22
N ILE A 135 -35.54 -1.78 -1.10
CA ILE A 135 -36.47 -1.73 -2.23
C ILE A 135 -36.26 -2.91 -3.18
N ILE A 136 -35.00 -3.23 -3.52
CA ILE A 136 -34.70 -4.39 -4.35
C ILE A 136 -35.24 -5.66 -3.69
N SER A 137 -34.97 -5.88 -2.40
CA SER A 137 -35.41 -7.09 -1.69
C SER A 137 -36.92 -7.21 -1.50
N GLU A 138 -37.65 -6.09 -1.35
CA GLU A 138 -39.07 -6.10 -0.99
C GLU A 138 -40.02 -5.89 -2.19
N ARG A 139 -39.59 -5.18 -3.23
CA ARG A 139 -40.45 -4.74 -4.33
C ARG A 139 -40.11 -5.34 -5.69
N PHE A 140 -38.86 -5.74 -5.91
CA PHE A 140 -38.45 -6.25 -7.22
C PHE A 140 -38.73 -7.75 -7.32
N ASN A 141 -39.06 -8.19 -8.53
CA ASN A 141 -39.03 -9.60 -8.88
C ASN A 141 -37.64 -10.02 -9.38
N ASP A 142 -37.41 -11.32 -9.53
CA ASP A 142 -36.12 -11.89 -9.95
C ASP A 142 -35.55 -11.27 -11.25
N THR A 143 -36.41 -10.92 -12.21
CA THR A 143 -35.96 -10.30 -13.47
C THR A 143 -35.51 -8.86 -13.26
N GLU A 144 -36.24 -8.10 -12.46
CA GLU A 144 -35.88 -6.71 -12.13
C GLU A 144 -34.60 -6.65 -11.29
N GLU A 145 -34.44 -7.56 -10.33
CA GLU A 145 -33.21 -7.70 -9.54
C GLU A 145 -31.99 -7.99 -10.43
N GLN A 146 -32.11 -8.97 -11.34
CA GLN A 146 -31.03 -9.31 -12.26
C GLN A 146 -30.63 -8.13 -13.17
N GLN A 147 -31.58 -7.28 -13.56
CA GLN A 147 -31.31 -6.12 -14.40
C GLN A 147 -30.50 -5.03 -13.70
N VAL A 148 -30.57 -4.94 -12.35
CA VAL A 148 -29.81 -3.94 -11.58
C VAL A 148 -28.61 -4.51 -10.83
N ALA A 149 -28.50 -5.84 -10.70
CA ALA A 149 -27.53 -6.50 -9.82
C ALA A 149 -26.10 -5.99 -9.98
N HIS A 150 -25.61 -5.88 -11.22
CA HIS A 150 -24.24 -5.40 -11.47
C HIS A 150 -24.06 -3.93 -11.08
N ALA A 151 -24.96 -3.04 -11.53
CA ALA A 151 -24.87 -1.62 -11.22
C ALA A 151 -25.01 -1.36 -9.72
N PHE A 152 -25.89 -2.10 -9.04
CA PHE A 152 -26.08 -1.98 -7.60
C PHE A 152 -24.85 -2.45 -6.82
N GLU A 153 -24.18 -3.53 -7.24
CA GLU A 153 -22.93 -3.95 -6.61
C GLU A 153 -21.81 -2.91 -6.83
N VAL A 154 -21.69 -2.35 -8.03
CA VAL A 154 -20.73 -1.25 -8.29
C VAL A 154 -21.03 -0.03 -7.43
N LEU A 155 -22.30 0.37 -7.31
CA LEU A 155 -22.72 1.47 -6.44
C LEU A 155 -22.35 1.18 -4.98
N LYS A 156 -22.66 -0.02 -4.50
CA LYS A 156 -22.35 -0.46 -3.14
C LYS A 156 -20.85 -0.42 -2.84
N GLN A 157 -20.00 -0.94 -3.74
CA GLN A 157 -18.55 -0.89 -3.55
C GLN A 157 -18.07 0.56 -3.45
N ASN A 158 -18.49 1.43 -4.36
CA ASN A 158 -18.07 2.83 -4.37
C ASN A 158 -18.57 3.64 -3.15
N VAL A 159 -19.77 3.35 -2.63
CA VAL A 159 -20.32 4.03 -1.45
C VAL A 159 -19.68 3.51 -0.15
N LEU A 160 -19.41 2.20 -0.05
CA LEU A 160 -18.83 1.60 1.16
C LEU A 160 -17.31 1.77 1.22
N HIS A 161 -16.65 1.83 0.06
CA HIS A 161 -15.20 1.95 -0.07
C HIS A 161 -14.82 3.15 -0.96
N PRO A 162 -15.25 4.37 -0.62
CA PRO A 162 -15.03 5.57 -1.46
C PRO A 162 -13.55 5.92 -1.67
N TYR A 163 -12.68 5.41 -0.80
CA TYR A 163 -11.23 5.57 -0.87
C TYR A 163 -10.57 4.71 -1.97
N GLU A 164 -11.21 3.66 -2.48
CA GLU A 164 -10.62 2.79 -3.51
C GLU A 164 -10.36 3.54 -4.83
N ASN A 165 -11.13 4.59 -5.11
CA ASN A 165 -10.92 5.45 -6.28
C ASN A 165 -9.84 6.54 -6.06
N ASN A 166 -9.16 6.55 -4.90
CA ASN A 166 -8.12 7.53 -4.59
C ASN A 166 -6.76 7.04 -5.12
N SER A 167 -6.20 7.74 -6.11
CA SER A 167 -4.88 7.40 -6.68
C SER A 167 -3.73 7.40 -5.67
N GLU A 168 -3.82 8.18 -4.59
CA GLU A 168 -2.85 8.14 -3.48
C GLU A 168 -3.01 6.84 -2.69
N TYR A 169 -4.24 6.42 -2.40
CA TYR A 169 -4.54 5.15 -1.73
C TYR A 169 -4.00 3.95 -2.52
N GLU A 170 -4.32 3.88 -3.82
CA GLU A 170 -3.85 2.80 -4.69
C GLU A 170 -2.32 2.69 -4.70
N LYS A 171 -1.64 3.83 -4.83
CA LYS A 171 -0.19 3.89 -4.81
C LYS A 171 0.38 3.45 -3.47
N LEU A 172 -0.19 3.93 -2.36
CA LEU A 172 0.27 3.57 -1.02
C LEU A 172 0.07 2.08 -0.72
N ALA A 173 -1.08 1.51 -1.11
CA ALA A 173 -1.36 0.09 -0.96
C ALA A 173 -0.38 -0.77 -1.79
N TYR A 174 -0.08 -0.34 -3.01
CA TYR A 174 0.93 -0.98 -3.85
C TYR A 174 2.31 -0.91 -3.19
N ASP A 175 2.74 0.28 -2.78
CA ASP A 175 4.02 0.55 -2.13
C ASP A 175 4.20 -0.29 -0.85
N TYR A 176 3.16 -0.38 -0.03
CA TYR A 176 3.12 -1.24 1.16
C TYR A 176 3.42 -2.70 0.79
N SER A 177 2.69 -3.23 -0.20
CA SER A 177 2.82 -4.63 -0.62
C SER A 177 4.24 -4.95 -1.12
N VAL A 178 4.89 -4.02 -1.83
CA VAL A 178 6.26 -4.19 -2.32
C VAL A 178 7.24 -4.27 -1.15
N ILE A 179 7.15 -3.36 -0.18
CA ILE A 179 8.03 -3.36 1.00
C ILE A 179 7.84 -4.64 1.83
N GLU A 180 6.58 -5.06 2.02
CA GLU A 180 6.25 -6.28 2.75
C GLU A 180 6.85 -7.52 2.07
N GLN A 181 6.65 -7.67 0.75
CA GLN A 181 7.13 -8.82 -0.02
C GLN A 181 8.65 -8.96 -0.03
N VAL A 182 9.40 -7.86 0.02
CA VAL A 182 10.87 -7.89 0.15
C VAL A 182 11.29 -8.56 1.46
N GLY A 183 10.46 -8.49 2.51
CA GLY A 183 10.74 -9.11 3.81
C GLY A 183 11.82 -8.40 4.63
N MET A 184 12.22 -7.19 4.24
CA MET A 184 13.29 -6.40 4.89
C MET A 184 13.05 -6.18 6.38
N LYS A 185 11.79 -5.94 6.79
CA LYS A 185 11.38 -5.83 8.19
C LYS A 185 11.80 -7.03 9.05
N ASN A 186 11.74 -8.23 8.49
CA ASN A 186 12.00 -9.48 9.23
C ASN A 186 13.46 -9.90 9.14
N SER A 187 14.05 -9.81 7.95
CA SER A 187 15.36 -10.36 7.64
C SER A 187 16.49 -9.33 7.54
N GLY A 188 16.18 -8.03 7.42
CA GLY A 188 17.19 -6.99 7.19
C GLY A 188 17.84 -7.06 5.81
N VAL A 189 17.21 -7.75 4.85
CA VAL A 189 17.72 -7.86 3.48
C VAL A 189 17.79 -6.50 2.79
N VAL A 190 18.78 -6.35 1.94
CA VAL A 190 19.10 -5.11 1.24
C VAL A 190 18.80 -5.29 -0.25
N VAL A 191 18.04 -4.34 -0.81
CA VAL A 191 17.73 -4.23 -2.22
C VAL A 191 18.77 -3.31 -2.85
N THR A 192 19.50 -3.79 -3.84
CA THR A 192 20.53 -3.00 -4.54
C THR A 192 20.23 -2.93 -6.02
N ARG A 193 20.40 -1.74 -6.62
CA ARG A 193 20.42 -1.60 -8.08
C ARG A 193 21.56 -2.45 -8.63
N LYS A 194 21.30 -3.11 -9.76
CA LYS A 194 22.32 -3.79 -10.54
C LYS A 194 22.52 -3.01 -11.83
N ASP A 195 23.76 -2.65 -12.12
CA ASP A 195 24.08 -1.93 -13.35
C ASP A 195 23.74 -2.82 -14.57
N GLY A 196 22.80 -2.34 -15.39
CA GLY A 196 22.40 -3.00 -16.65
C GLY A 196 21.35 -4.11 -16.55
N ASP A 197 20.83 -4.43 -15.35
CA ASP A 197 19.77 -5.44 -15.16
C ASP A 197 18.44 -4.81 -14.73
N TYR A 198 17.32 -5.40 -15.18
CA TYR A 198 15.97 -4.94 -14.86
C TYR A 198 15.50 -5.30 -13.44
N MET A 199 16.14 -6.29 -12.80
CA MET A 199 15.80 -6.78 -11.46
C MET A 199 16.90 -6.44 -10.45
N PRO A 200 16.58 -5.84 -9.30
CA PRO A 200 17.56 -5.61 -8.26
C PRO A 200 17.96 -6.92 -7.58
N THR A 201 19.09 -6.88 -6.89
CA THR A 201 19.51 -7.98 -6.02
C THR A 201 18.97 -7.76 -4.62
N ILE A 202 18.39 -8.80 -4.02
CA ILE A 202 17.95 -8.82 -2.63
C ILE A 202 18.83 -9.81 -1.87
N LYS A 203 19.67 -9.32 -0.96
CA LYS A 203 20.60 -10.13 -0.18
C LYS A 203 20.73 -9.64 1.25
N SER A 204 21.04 -10.54 2.19
CA SER A 204 21.43 -10.12 3.54
C SER A 204 22.77 -9.38 3.52
N LEU A 205 23.04 -8.56 4.54
CA LEU A 205 24.35 -7.92 4.67
C LEU A 205 25.45 -8.94 4.95
N ASN A 206 25.12 -10.02 5.67
CA ASN A 206 26.03 -11.15 5.87
C ASN A 206 26.44 -11.82 4.55
N ASP A 207 25.49 -12.06 3.63
CA ASP A 207 25.81 -12.63 2.31
C ASP A 207 26.69 -11.68 1.51
N ARG A 208 26.36 -10.38 1.48
CA ARG A 208 27.16 -9.35 0.81
C ARG A 208 28.58 -9.29 1.38
N TYR A 209 28.73 -9.37 2.70
CA TYR A 209 30.02 -9.42 3.37
C TYR A 209 30.83 -10.65 2.97
N ASN A 210 30.22 -11.83 3.02
CA ASN A 210 30.90 -13.07 2.65
C ASN A 210 31.34 -13.07 1.18
N GLU A 211 30.51 -12.55 0.27
CA GLU A 211 30.84 -12.39 -1.14
C GLU A 211 32.02 -11.45 -1.35
N GLU A 212 32.01 -10.31 -0.67
CA GLU A 212 33.07 -9.31 -0.75
C GLU A 212 34.41 -9.86 -0.20
N MET A 213 34.38 -10.54 0.95
CA MET A 213 35.56 -11.18 1.53
C MET A 213 36.09 -12.33 0.67
N ASN A 214 35.22 -13.07 -0.02
CA ASN A 214 35.64 -14.09 -0.97
C ASN A 214 36.24 -13.50 -2.25
N ARG A 215 35.75 -12.32 -2.68
CA ARG A 215 36.28 -11.61 -3.85
C ARG A 215 37.73 -11.17 -3.64
N VAL A 216 38.06 -10.58 -2.48
CA VAL A 216 39.41 -10.10 -2.19
C VAL A 216 40.43 -11.20 -1.86
N ARG A 217 39.97 -12.44 -1.65
CA ARG A 217 40.84 -13.62 -1.45
C ARG A 217 41.32 -14.27 -2.75
N LYS A 218 40.63 -14.01 -3.86
CA LYS A 218 40.98 -14.52 -5.19
C LYS A 218 42.03 -13.62 -5.84
#